data_AF-A0A5B7ALV2-F1
#
_entry.id   AF-A0A5B7ALV2-F1
#
_cell.length_a   1.000
_cell.length_b   1.000
_cell.length_c   1.000
_cell.angle_alpha   90.00
_cell.angle_beta   90.00
_cell.angle_gamma   90.00
#
_symmetry.space_group_name_H-M   'P 1'
#
loop_
_entity.id
_entity.type
_entity.pdbx_description
1 polymer ?
#
loop_
_entity_poly.entity_id
_entity_poly.type
_entity_poly.pdbx_seq_one_letter_code
_entity_poly.pdbx_strand_id
1 'polypeptide(L)'
;MEGYHQQLPLKTFLILVFIFHVFNFNSASAHTSKTVHNSKMGVQPLSQIAIEKATFALHESASIRTYPFLLGLKGEDTEWVDVQLEYPDPSEDDWVGVFSPAKINSSSCYSMNEKKNQKPYICSAPIKYKYANHSNPDYIKTGKTTLKFQLINQRAD
;
A
#
# COMPACT_ATOMS: atom_id res chain seq x y z
N MET A 1 15.07 -42.81 56.49
CA MET A 1 15.11 -42.13 55.17
C MET A 1 14.48 -40.76 55.36
N GLU A 2 15.25 -39.84 55.95
CA GLU A 2 14.81 -38.45 56.15
C GLU A 2 15.34 -37.63 54.97
N GLY A 3 14.41 -37.17 54.13
CA GLY A 3 14.70 -36.25 53.04
C GLY A 3 14.86 -34.84 53.59
N TYR A 4 16.07 -34.30 53.49
CA TYR A 4 16.34 -32.89 53.76
C TYR A 4 15.70 -32.03 52.66
N HIS A 5 14.56 -31.41 52.96
CA HIS A 5 14.09 -30.23 52.24
C HIS A 5 14.99 -29.06 52.61
N GLN A 6 16.01 -28.83 51.79
CA GLN A 6 16.92 -27.70 51.97
C GLN A 6 16.18 -26.41 51.53
N GLN A 7 15.63 -25.69 52.51
CA GLN A 7 15.08 -24.35 52.29
C GLN A 7 16.21 -23.42 51.80
N LEU A 8 16.06 -22.92 50.57
CA LEU A 8 16.98 -21.93 50.02
C LEU A 8 16.95 -20.66 50.90
N PRO A 9 18.11 -20.08 51.26
CA PRO A 9 18.14 -18.87 52.05
C PRO A 9 17.40 -17.73 51.32
N LEU A 10 16.65 -16.91 52.05
CA LEU A 10 15.90 -15.77 51.50
C LEU A 10 16.77 -14.86 50.61
N LYS A 11 18.05 -14.70 50.96
CA LYS A 11 19.03 -13.97 50.14
C LYS A 11 19.26 -14.62 48.78
N THR A 12 19.35 -15.94 48.72
CA THR A 12 19.53 -16.70 47.48
C THR A 12 18.28 -16.65 46.61
N PHE A 13 17.09 -16.69 47.22
CA PHE A 13 15.82 -16.49 46.51
C PHE A 13 15.72 -15.08 45.90
N LEU A 14 16.06 -14.04 46.68
CA LEU A 14 16.04 -12.65 46.20
C LEU A 14 17.04 -12.41 45.06
N ILE A 15 18.22 -13.02 45.11
CA ILE A 15 19.21 -12.95 44.03
C ILE A 15 18.67 -13.62 42.76
N LEU A 16 18.05 -14.80 42.86
CA LEU A 16 17.46 -15.50 41.72
C LEU A 16 16.32 -14.70 41.07
N VAL A 17 15.47 -14.05 41.87
CA VAL A 17 14.39 -13.18 41.38
C VAL A 17 14.94 -11.96 40.64
N PHE A 18 16.01 -11.35 41.16
CA PHE A 18 16.69 -10.22 40.50
C PHE A 18 17.32 -10.63 39.16
N ILE A 19 18.01 -11.78 39.12
CA ILE A 19 18.58 -12.33 37.89
C ILE A 19 17.46 -12.59 36.87
N PHE A 20 16.32 -13.16 37.27
CA PHE A 20 15.18 -13.36 36.39
C PHE A 20 14.62 -12.05 35.82
N HIS A 21 14.58 -10.97 36.60
CA HIS A 21 14.15 -9.66 36.10
C HIS A 21 15.16 -9.05 35.12
N VAL A 22 16.47 -9.19 35.37
CA VAL A 22 17.52 -8.68 34.47
C VAL A 22 17.53 -9.43 33.14
N PHE A 23 17.32 -10.76 33.13
CA PHE A 23 17.29 -11.55 31.90
C PHE A 23 15.97 -11.44 31.10
N ASN A 24 14.87 -11.00 31.72
CA ASN A 24 13.60 -10.74 31.02
C ASN A 24 13.48 -9.32 30.47
N PHE A 25 14.44 -8.43 30.73
CA PHE A 25 14.61 -7.18 29.99
C PHE A 25 15.29 -7.45 28.63
N ASN A 26 14.71 -8.34 27.82
CA ASN A 26 14.90 -8.25 26.38
C ASN A 26 14.24 -6.95 25.95
N SER A 27 15.07 -5.95 25.72
CA SER A 27 14.64 -4.71 25.09
C SER A 27 13.96 -5.08 23.78
N ALA A 28 12.64 -4.89 23.71
CA ALA A 28 11.99 -4.72 22.43
C ALA A 28 12.65 -3.49 21.80
N SER A 29 13.66 -3.71 20.96
CA SER A 29 14.17 -2.69 20.08
C SER A 29 13.02 -2.36 19.13
N ALA A 30 12.21 -1.38 19.52
CA ALA A 30 11.36 -0.68 18.58
C ALA A 30 12.32 -0.12 17.53
N HIS A 31 12.45 -0.81 16.40
CA HIS A 31 12.95 -0.20 15.18
C HIS A 31 12.00 0.97 14.93
N THR A 32 12.39 2.15 15.40
CA THR A 32 11.89 3.42 14.89
C THR A 32 12.46 3.52 13.49
N SER A 33 11.84 2.78 12.57
CA SER A 33 11.91 3.15 11.18
C SER A 33 11.37 4.57 11.15
N LYS A 34 12.26 5.54 10.92
CA LYS A 34 11.89 6.90 10.52
C LYS A 34 11.28 6.80 9.13
N THR A 35 10.15 6.11 8.99
CA THR A 35 9.20 6.46 7.95
C THR A 35 8.65 7.81 8.38
N VAL A 36 9.05 8.86 7.68
CA VAL A 36 8.29 10.12 7.65
C VAL A 36 6.93 9.78 7.05
N HIS A 37 6.07 9.17 7.85
CA HIS A 37 4.65 9.10 7.55
C HIS A 37 4.15 10.48 7.90
N ASN A 38 4.19 11.37 6.91
CA ASN A 38 3.53 12.66 6.99
C ASN A 38 2.03 12.35 7.08
N SER A 39 1.55 12.01 8.28
CA SER A 39 0.16 11.70 8.53
C SER A 39 -0.59 13.03 8.42
N LYS A 40 -0.91 13.41 7.19
CA LYS A 40 -1.89 14.44 6.92
C LYS A 40 -3.25 13.88 7.35
N MET A 41 -3.50 13.94 8.64
CA MET A 41 -4.69 13.42 9.29
C MET A 41 -5.89 14.16 8.70
N GLY A 42 -6.77 13.43 8.01
CA GLY A 42 -7.96 13.99 7.37
C GLY A 42 -7.81 14.43 5.91
N VAL A 43 -6.67 14.23 5.24
CA VAL A 43 -6.60 14.40 3.78
C VAL A 43 -7.26 13.21 3.10
N GLN A 44 -8.32 13.48 2.34
CA GLN A 44 -8.94 12.49 1.46
C GLN A 44 -7.84 11.89 0.56
N PRO A 45 -7.57 10.57 0.60
CA PRO A 45 -6.46 9.99 -0.14
C PRO A 45 -6.49 10.36 -1.63
N LEU A 46 -7.67 10.33 -2.24
CA LEU A 46 -7.84 10.65 -3.65
C LEU A 46 -7.65 12.14 -3.99
N SER A 47 -7.70 13.05 -3.01
CA SER A 47 -7.45 14.48 -3.26
C SER A 47 -5.97 14.81 -3.52
N GLN A 48 -5.09 13.80 -3.47
CA GLN A 48 -3.66 13.95 -3.73
C GLN A 48 -3.30 13.71 -5.21
N ILE A 49 -4.23 13.15 -5.98
CA ILE A 49 -4.06 12.95 -7.43
C ILE A 49 -5.05 13.84 -8.18
N ALA A 50 -4.59 14.41 -9.29
CA ALA A 50 -5.45 15.20 -10.18
C ALA A 50 -6.19 14.29 -11.17
N ILE A 51 -6.99 13.34 -10.66
CA ILE A 51 -7.76 12.39 -11.50
C ILE A 51 -8.70 13.14 -12.45
N GLU A 52 -9.22 14.30 -12.02
CA GLU A 52 -10.07 15.17 -12.83
C GLU A 52 -9.33 15.76 -14.04
N LYS A 53 -8.00 15.70 -14.08
CA LYS A 53 -7.18 16.14 -15.22
C LYS A 53 -6.62 14.97 -16.03
N ALA A 54 -6.90 13.74 -15.63
CA ALA A 54 -6.47 12.56 -16.36
C ALA A 54 -7.12 12.55 -17.74
N THR A 55 -6.31 12.34 -18.78
CA THR A 55 -6.79 12.24 -20.16
C THR A 55 -6.48 10.85 -20.70
N PHE A 56 -7.30 10.38 -21.64
CA PHE A 56 -7.00 9.15 -22.36
C PHE A 56 -5.81 9.39 -23.30
N ALA A 57 -4.61 9.08 -22.83
CA ALA A 57 -3.36 9.20 -23.57
C ALA A 57 -2.56 7.91 -23.37
N LEU A 58 -2.76 6.94 -24.25
CA LEU A 58 -2.00 5.70 -24.25
C LEU A 58 -0.72 5.91 -25.05
N HIS A 59 0.43 5.79 -24.40
CA HIS A 59 1.72 5.71 -25.07
C HIS A 59 1.95 4.29 -25.60
N GLU A 60 2.40 4.12 -26.84
CA GLU A 60 2.52 2.80 -27.50
C GLU A 60 3.42 1.82 -26.73
N SER A 61 4.51 2.32 -26.15
CA SER A 61 5.44 1.54 -25.32
C SER A 61 5.07 1.44 -23.83
N ALA A 62 3.94 2.00 -23.40
CA ALA A 62 3.49 1.86 -22.01
C ALA A 62 2.82 0.48 -21.82
N SER A 63 3.08 -0.17 -20.69
CA SER A 63 2.38 -1.40 -20.35
C SER A 63 2.09 -1.50 -18.86
N ILE A 64 0.94 -2.09 -18.55
CA ILE A 64 0.53 -2.43 -17.19
C ILE A 64 0.04 -3.87 -17.19
N ARG A 65 0.55 -4.69 -16.26
CA ARG A 65 0.20 -6.11 -16.13
C ARG A 65 -0.11 -6.41 -14.68
N THR A 66 -1.08 -7.28 -14.46
CA THR A 66 -1.50 -7.69 -13.12
C THR A 66 -1.32 -9.19 -12.91
N TYR A 67 -1.02 -9.60 -11.69
CA TYR A 67 -0.98 -11.01 -11.31
C TYR A 67 -1.27 -11.19 -9.81
N PRO A 68 -2.06 -12.20 -9.41
CA PRO A 68 -2.84 -13.10 -10.26
C PRO A 68 -4.07 -12.39 -10.88
N PHE A 69 -4.59 -12.94 -11.96
CA PHE A 69 -5.76 -12.38 -12.67
C PHE A 69 -7.10 -12.76 -12.04
N LEU A 70 -7.12 -13.81 -11.22
CA LEU A 70 -8.30 -14.32 -10.55
C LEU A 70 -7.98 -14.48 -9.06
N LEU A 71 -8.85 -13.93 -8.22
CA LEU A 71 -8.76 -13.92 -6.76
C LEU A 71 -9.93 -14.71 -6.16
N GLY A 72 -9.82 -15.04 -4.88
CA GLY A 72 -10.83 -15.72 -4.08
C GLY A 72 -10.99 -17.19 -4.41
N LEU A 73 -9.97 -17.85 -4.97
CA LEU A 73 -10.07 -19.24 -5.45
C LEU A 73 -10.38 -20.24 -4.34
N LYS A 74 -10.05 -19.94 -3.09
CA LYS A 74 -10.39 -20.77 -1.92
C LYS A 74 -11.42 -20.08 -1.00
N GLY A 75 -12.12 -19.08 -1.53
CA GLY A 75 -13.13 -18.32 -0.78
C GLY A 75 -12.57 -17.13 0.00
N GLU A 76 -11.33 -16.71 -0.26
CA GLU A 76 -10.77 -15.48 0.28
C GLU A 76 -11.56 -14.26 -0.21
N ASP A 77 -11.86 -13.33 0.71
CA ASP A 77 -12.48 -12.05 0.39
C ASP A 77 -11.45 -10.93 0.18
N THR A 78 -10.17 -11.23 0.42
CA THR A 78 -9.07 -10.29 0.45
C THR A 78 -7.80 -10.94 -0.09
N GLU A 79 -7.21 -10.39 -1.15
CA GLU A 79 -6.00 -10.95 -1.76
C GLU A 79 -5.04 -9.89 -2.30
N TRP A 80 -3.78 -10.28 -2.46
CA TRP A 80 -2.73 -9.42 -3.01
C TRP A 80 -2.64 -9.57 -4.52
N VAL A 81 -2.54 -8.44 -5.21
CA VAL A 81 -2.26 -8.33 -6.64
C VAL A 81 -0.98 -7.54 -6.85
N ASP A 82 -0.07 -8.12 -7.63
CA ASP A 82 1.13 -7.48 -8.14
C ASP A 82 0.78 -6.77 -9.46
N VAL A 83 1.14 -5.50 -9.56
CA VAL A 83 0.93 -4.64 -10.72
C VAL A 83 2.29 -4.20 -11.24
N GLN A 84 2.67 -4.72 -12.40
CA GLN A 84 3.91 -4.37 -13.09
C GLN A 84 3.61 -3.25 -14.07
N LEU A 85 4.31 -2.12 -13.92
CA LEU A 85 4.22 -0.95 -14.79
C LEU A 85 5.55 -0.77 -15.52
N GLU A 86 5.47 -0.52 -16.82
CA GLU A 86 6.55 -0.03 -17.66
C GLU A 86 6.08 1.20 -18.43
N TYR A 87 6.76 2.33 -18.27
CA TYR A 87 6.44 3.59 -18.92
C TYR A 87 7.73 4.31 -19.35
N PRO A 88 7.88 4.70 -20.63
CA PRO A 88 9.15 5.25 -21.13
C PRO A 88 9.47 6.66 -20.64
N ASP A 89 8.47 7.43 -20.21
CA ASP A 89 8.64 8.83 -19.80
C ASP A 89 8.25 9.03 -18.31
N PRO A 90 8.88 8.31 -17.36
CA PRO A 90 8.44 8.30 -15.98
C PRO A 90 8.58 9.65 -15.28
N SER A 91 7.62 9.94 -14.40
CA SER A 91 7.58 11.13 -13.54
C SER A 91 7.35 10.77 -12.08
N GLU A 92 7.71 11.69 -11.18
CA GLU A 92 7.38 11.60 -9.74
C GLU A 92 5.87 11.60 -9.49
N ASP A 93 5.11 12.23 -10.38
CA ASP A 93 3.66 12.37 -10.29
C ASP A 93 2.90 11.17 -10.89
N ASP A 94 3.58 10.17 -11.43
CA ASP A 94 2.92 9.00 -12.00
C ASP A 94 2.26 8.16 -10.90
N TRP A 95 1.03 7.74 -11.14
CA TRP A 95 0.26 6.92 -10.21
C TRP A 95 -0.54 5.83 -10.95
N VAL A 96 -0.79 4.74 -10.25
CA VAL A 96 -1.64 3.62 -10.69
C VAL A 96 -2.89 3.61 -9.84
N GLY A 97 -4.06 3.68 -10.50
CA GLY A 97 -5.37 3.58 -9.87
C GLY A 97 -6.04 2.22 -10.09
N VAL A 98 -6.75 1.75 -9.09
CA VAL A 98 -7.59 0.55 -9.14
C VAL A 98 -9.05 0.99 -9.32
N PHE A 99 -9.70 0.49 -10.36
CA PHE A 99 -11.09 0.81 -10.67
C PHE A 99 -11.94 -0.46 -10.60
N SER A 100 -13.13 -0.34 -10.02
CA SER A 100 -14.19 -1.34 -10.14
C SER A 100 -15.52 -0.61 -10.30
N PRO A 101 -16.36 -0.94 -11.30
CA PRO A 101 -16.14 -1.96 -12.33
C PRO A 101 -14.95 -1.66 -13.25
N ALA A 102 -14.32 -2.70 -13.80
CA ALA A 102 -13.12 -2.57 -14.62
C ALA A 102 -13.38 -1.76 -15.91
N LYS A 103 -14.60 -1.86 -16.45
CA LYS A 103 -15.04 -1.03 -17.57
C LYS A 103 -15.45 0.36 -17.09
N ILE A 104 -14.49 1.28 -17.11
CA ILE A 104 -14.74 2.69 -16.83
C ILE A 104 -15.49 3.33 -17.99
N ASN A 105 -16.61 3.99 -17.70
CA ASN A 105 -17.30 4.81 -18.69
C ASN A 105 -16.56 6.15 -18.83
N SER A 106 -15.94 6.37 -19.99
CA SER A 106 -15.26 7.62 -20.33
C SER A 106 -16.20 8.69 -20.92
N SER A 107 -17.53 8.52 -20.80
CA SER A 107 -18.49 9.56 -21.14
C SER A 107 -18.04 10.86 -20.48
N SER A 108 -17.82 11.91 -21.28
CA SER A 108 -17.18 13.12 -20.80
C SER A 108 -17.94 13.69 -19.61
N CYS A 109 -17.28 13.78 -18.45
CA CYS A 109 -17.80 14.53 -17.30
C CYS A 109 -17.75 16.01 -17.62
N TYR A 110 -18.80 16.52 -18.27
CA TYR A 110 -18.91 17.94 -18.55
C TYR A 110 -19.26 18.69 -17.28
N SER A 111 -18.31 19.44 -16.74
CA SER A 111 -18.64 20.60 -15.91
C SER A 111 -19.38 21.60 -16.79
N MET A 112 -20.62 21.98 -16.44
CA MET A 112 -21.45 22.94 -17.19
C MET A 112 -20.73 24.28 -17.50
N ASN A 113 -19.65 24.59 -16.77
CA ASN A 113 -18.92 25.86 -16.81
C ASN A 113 -17.49 25.75 -17.38
N GLU A 114 -17.00 24.57 -17.78
CA GLU A 114 -15.64 24.42 -18.30
C GLU A 114 -15.61 24.37 -19.82
N LYS A 115 -14.64 25.07 -20.41
CA LYS A 115 -14.45 25.15 -21.87
C LYS A 115 -14.32 23.73 -22.42
N LYS A 116 -15.22 23.34 -23.33
CA LYS A 116 -15.32 22.05 -24.05
C LYS A 116 -14.03 21.51 -24.70
N ASN A 117 -12.92 22.26 -24.63
CA ASN A 117 -11.65 21.95 -25.27
C ASN A 117 -10.66 21.19 -24.38
N GLN A 118 -11.01 20.90 -23.12
CA GLN A 118 -10.21 20.00 -22.30
C GLN A 118 -10.70 18.56 -22.50
N LYS A 119 -9.79 17.73 -23.00
CA LYS A 119 -9.90 16.31 -23.35
C LYS A 119 -10.56 15.49 -22.23
N PRO A 120 -11.18 14.32 -22.53
CA PRO A 120 -12.19 13.73 -21.66
C PRO A 120 -11.66 13.41 -20.27
N TYR A 121 -12.29 14.02 -19.28
CA TYR A 121 -12.09 13.74 -17.87
C TYR A 121 -12.69 12.39 -17.49
N ILE A 122 -11.95 11.60 -16.73
CA ILE A 122 -12.44 10.31 -16.19
C ILE A 122 -13.49 10.61 -15.12
N CYS A 123 -14.73 10.14 -15.33
CA CYS A 123 -15.84 10.33 -14.39
C CYS A 123 -15.80 9.45 -13.16
N SER A 124 -15.08 8.33 -13.24
CA SER A 124 -14.96 7.38 -12.16
C SER A 124 -13.75 7.73 -11.32
N ALA A 125 -13.92 7.75 -10.00
CA ALA A 125 -12.80 7.80 -9.08
C ALA A 125 -12.24 6.39 -8.87
N PRO A 126 -10.91 6.20 -8.80
CA PRO A 126 -10.35 4.92 -8.43
C PRO A 126 -10.68 4.60 -6.96
N ILE A 127 -10.86 3.32 -6.65
CA ILE A 127 -11.11 2.83 -5.28
C ILE A 127 -9.85 2.95 -4.43
N LYS A 128 -8.68 2.73 -5.05
CA LYS A 128 -7.35 2.86 -4.44
C LYS A 128 -6.37 3.37 -5.48
N TYR A 129 -5.28 3.99 -5.02
CA TYR A 129 -4.16 4.35 -5.88
C TYR A 129 -2.84 4.21 -5.14
N LYS A 130 -1.74 4.15 -5.89
CA LYS A 130 -0.36 4.30 -5.40
C LYS A 130 0.45 5.08 -6.43
N TYR A 131 1.38 5.91 -5.97
CA TYR A 131 2.40 6.46 -6.86
C TYR A 131 3.30 5.35 -7.39
N ALA A 132 3.75 5.48 -8.63
CA ALA A 132 4.60 4.48 -9.30
C ALA A 132 5.95 4.31 -8.58
N ASN A 133 6.47 5.39 -8.02
CA ASN A 133 7.71 5.40 -7.23
C ASN A 133 7.54 4.92 -5.77
N HIS A 134 6.31 4.57 -5.33
CA HIS A 134 6.02 4.28 -3.92
C HIS A 134 6.85 3.14 -3.33
N SER A 135 7.07 2.07 -4.11
CA SER A 135 7.85 0.90 -3.68
C SER A 135 9.22 0.82 -4.37
N ASN A 136 9.45 1.63 -5.41
CA ASN A 136 10.69 1.66 -6.17
C ASN A 136 11.08 3.12 -6.51
N PRO A 137 12.00 3.75 -5.76
CA PRO A 137 12.44 5.12 -6.07
C PRO A 137 13.16 5.22 -7.41
N ASP A 138 13.71 4.13 -7.94
CA ASP A 138 14.37 4.12 -9.25
C ASP A 138 13.38 4.08 -10.43
N TYR A 139 12.07 4.05 -10.18
CA TYR A 139 11.04 4.19 -11.21
C TYR A 139 11.29 5.41 -12.11
N ILE A 140 11.65 6.56 -11.52
CA ILE A 140 11.87 7.82 -12.24
C ILE A 140 13.04 7.72 -13.24
N LYS A 141 13.97 6.79 -13.02
CA LYS A 141 15.11 6.56 -13.92
C LYS A 141 14.86 5.43 -14.92
N THR A 142 14.10 4.43 -14.51
CA THR A 142 13.99 3.14 -15.22
C THR A 142 12.70 2.99 -15.99
N GLY A 143 11.65 3.74 -15.62
CA GLY A 143 10.31 3.55 -16.13
C GLY A 143 9.61 2.31 -15.59
N LYS A 144 10.23 1.55 -14.68
CA LYS A 144 9.77 0.21 -14.28
C LYS A 144 9.51 0.10 -12.79
N THR A 145 8.37 -0.46 -12.42
CA THR A 145 8.02 -0.68 -11.02
C THR A 145 7.04 -1.84 -10.86
N THR A 146 7.05 -2.46 -9.68
CA THR A 146 6.04 -3.43 -9.26
C THR A 146 5.37 -2.89 -8.01
N LEU A 147 4.06 -2.68 -8.08
CA LEU A 147 3.22 -2.23 -6.98
C LEU A 147 2.41 -3.40 -6.45
N LYS A 148 2.28 -3.52 -5.12
CA LYS A 148 1.38 -4.48 -4.49
C LYS A 148 0.11 -3.80 -4.01
N PHE A 149 -1.05 -4.32 -4.41
CA PHE A 149 -2.34 -3.89 -3.91
C PHE A 149 -3.02 -5.03 -3.17
N GLN A 150 -3.56 -4.75 -1.98
CA GLN A 150 -4.48 -5.67 -1.32
C GLN A 150 -5.90 -5.29 -1.73
N LEU A 151 -6.54 -6.15 -2.51
CA LEU A 151 -7.89 -5.98 -3.02
C LEU A 151 -8.86 -6.74 -2.12
N ILE A 152 -10.06 -6.20 -2.00
CA ILE A 152 -11.17 -6.83 -1.27
C ILE A 152 -12.32 -7.06 -2.24
N ASN A 153 -13.06 -8.14 -2.04
CA ASN A 153 -14.24 -8.45 -2.83
C ASN A 153 -15.39 -7.51 -2.43
N GLN A 154 -15.54 -6.41 -3.17
CA GLN A 154 -16.63 -5.43 -3.01
C GLN A 154 -17.71 -5.56 -4.10
N ARG A 155 -17.78 -6.72 -4.77
CA ARG A 155 -18.61 -7.01 -5.95
C ARG A 155 -18.13 -6.25 -7.21
N ALA A 156 -18.49 -6.74 -8.39
CA ALA A 156 -17.94 -6.37 -9.70
C ALA A 156 -16.47 -6.82 -9.91
N ASP A 157 -15.90 -6.41 -11.04
CA ASP A 157 -14.56 -6.75 -11.53
C ASP A 157 -13.54 -5.63 -11.28
#